data_AF-A0A1V2QNN0-F1
#
_entry.id   AF-A0A1V2QNN0-F1
#
_cell.length_a   1.000
_cell.length_b   1.000
_cell.length_c   1.000
_cell.angle_alpha   90.00
_cell.angle_beta   90.00
_cell.angle_gamma   90.00
#
_symmetry.space_group_name_H-M   'P 1'
#
loop_
_entity.id
_entity.type
_entity.pdbx_description
1 polymer ?
#
loop_
_entity_poly.entity_id
_entity_poly.type
_entity_poly.pdbx_seq_one_letter_code
_entity_poly.pdbx_strand_id
1 'polypeptide(L)'
;MIDELRDYLAAVSAELGIGLESCCWGSEAPAWGYVALDWRLSGRDVALLWDAATGWSIATEPDMGRDLDVVARLDGETTPPPAAVAEFVAALRSGSSPEATTAA
;
A
#
# COMPACT_ATOMS: atom_id res chain seq x y z
N MET A 1 -13.38 10.18 12.98
CA MET A 1 -12.33 10.42 11.97
C MET A 1 -11.06 9.60 12.19
N ILE A 2 -10.37 9.64 13.34
CA ILE A 2 -9.20 8.75 13.59
C ILE A 2 -9.60 7.28 13.67
N ASP A 3 -10.66 6.97 14.42
CA ASP A 3 -11.14 5.60 14.61
C ASP A 3 -11.67 4.96 13.31
N GLU A 4 -12.27 5.77 12.41
CA GLU A 4 -12.80 5.31 11.13
C GLU A 4 -11.68 4.92 10.15
N LEU A 5 -10.62 5.73 10.06
CA LEU A 5 -9.45 5.40 9.24
C LEU A 5 -8.72 4.17 9.80
N ARG A 6 -8.58 4.08 11.13
CA ARG A 6 -7.98 2.92 11.79
C ARG A 6 -8.76 1.64 11.50
N ASP A 7 -10.09 1.66 11.64
CA ASP A 7 -10.96 0.51 11.38
C ASP A 7 -10.86 0.07 9.92
N TYR A 8 -10.88 1.05 9.00
CA TYR A 8 -10.72 0.79 7.58
C TYR A 8 -9.35 0.19 7.24
N LEU A 9 -8.25 0.72 7.79
CA LEU A 9 -6.91 0.15 7.62
C LEU A 9 -6.80 -1.25 8.21
N ALA A 10 -7.47 -1.51 9.34
CA ALA A 10 -7.54 -2.85 9.91
C ALA A 10 -8.25 -3.82 8.96
N ALA A 11 -9.37 -3.43 8.36
CA ALA A 11 -10.07 -4.25 7.38
C ALA A 11 -9.22 -4.51 6.12
N VAL A 12 -8.53 -3.49 5.60
CA VAL A 12 -7.60 -3.62 4.46
C VAL A 12 -6.43 -4.55 4.81
N SER A 13 -5.82 -4.38 5.98
CA SER A 13 -4.71 -5.25 6.43
C SER A 13 -5.15 -6.71 6.56
N ALA A 14 -6.38 -6.96 7.03
CA ALA A 14 -6.93 -8.30 7.15
C ALA A 14 -7.13 -8.96 5.79
N GLU A 15 -7.65 -8.25 4.79
CA GLU A 15 -7.80 -8.76 3.41
C GLU A 15 -6.44 -9.05 2.76
N LEU A 16 -5.42 -8.26 3.09
CA LEU A 16 -4.04 -8.45 2.63
C LEU A 16 -3.29 -9.56 3.40
N GLY A 17 -3.86 -10.07 4.49
CA GLY A 17 -3.23 -11.07 5.35
C GLY A 17 -2.04 -10.54 6.17
N ILE A 18 -1.98 -9.23 6.41
CA ILE A 18 -0.92 -8.58 7.19
C ILE A 18 -1.47 -7.98 8.49
N GLY A 19 -0.60 -7.83 9.48
CA GLY A 19 -0.98 -7.24 10.76
C GLY A 19 -1.16 -5.73 10.67
N LEU A 20 -2.05 -5.16 11.49
CA LEU A 20 -2.19 -3.70 11.63
C LEU A 20 -0.89 -3.02 12.11
N GLU A 21 0.02 -3.77 12.72
CA GLU A 21 1.38 -3.31 13.05
C GLU A 21 2.22 -2.91 11.83
N SER A 22 1.86 -3.39 10.64
CA SER A 22 2.44 -2.98 9.35
C SER A 22 1.83 -1.68 8.82
N CYS A 23 0.84 -1.11 9.51
CA CYS A 23 0.18 0.14 9.13
C CYS A 23 0.68 1.32 9.97
N CYS A 24 0.87 2.46 9.32
CA CYS A 24 1.12 3.76 9.94
C CYS A 24 0.13 4.77 9.37
N TRP A 25 -0.50 5.60 10.19
CA TRP A 25 -1.49 6.56 9.70
C TRP A 25 -1.51 7.84 10.54
N GLY A 26 -1.96 8.92 9.92
CA GLY A 26 -2.12 10.21 10.55
C GLY A 26 -3.44 10.87 10.14
N SER A 27 -4.07 11.55 11.09
CA SER A 27 -5.30 12.31 10.86
C SER A 27 -5.07 13.82 10.71
N GLU A 28 -3.82 14.24 10.70
CA GLU A 28 -3.46 15.63 10.42
C GLU A 28 -3.89 15.95 9.00
N ALA A 29 -4.52 17.10 8.74
CA ALA A 29 -5.11 17.36 7.42
C ALA A 29 -4.01 17.68 6.37
N PRO A 30 -3.94 16.95 5.24
CA PRO A 30 -4.82 15.85 4.82
C PRO A 30 -4.47 14.51 5.48
N ALA A 31 -5.50 13.78 5.90
CA ALA A 31 -5.32 12.47 6.52
C ALA A 31 -4.64 11.50 5.55
N TRP A 32 -3.76 10.66 6.10
CA TRP A 32 -2.91 9.78 5.32
C TRP A 32 -2.75 8.41 6.00
N GLY A 33 -2.46 7.40 5.19
CA GLY A 33 -2.20 6.04 5.60
C GLY A 33 -1.05 5.43 4.80
N TYR A 34 -0.30 4.56 5.45
CA TYR A 34 0.81 3.80 4.91
C TYR A 34 0.65 2.36 5.38
N VAL A 35 0.84 1.40 4.49
CA VAL A 35 0.82 -0.02 4.82
C VAL A 35 1.99 -0.70 4.13
N ALA A 36 2.95 -1.21 4.91
CA ALA A 36 4.06 -1.99 4.38
C ALA A 36 3.56 -3.35 3.87
N LEU A 37 3.98 -3.75 2.66
CA LEU A 37 3.65 -5.05 2.09
C LEU A 37 4.86 -5.99 2.18
N ASP A 38 4.59 -7.27 2.45
CA ASP A 38 5.62 -8.32 2.54
C ASP A 38 6.04 -8.85 1.16
N TRP A 39 6.43 -7.96 0.25
CA TRP A 39 7.04 -8.33 -1.03
C TRP A 39 7.79 -7.14 -1.64
N ARG A 40 8.63 -7.46 -2.63
CA ARG A 40 9.51 -6.49 -3.29
C ARG A 40 9.24 -6.43 -4.78
N LEU A 41 9.28 -5.22 -5.34
CA LEU A 41 9.18 -4.95 -6.77
C LEU A 41 10.52 -4.42 -7.27
N SER A 42 11.14 -5.12 -8.24
CA SER A 42 12.47 -4.78 -8.77
C SER A 42 13.52 -4.57 -7.67
N GLY A 43 13.46 -5.38 -6.60
CA GLY A 43 14.40 -5.33 -5.47
C GLY A 43 14.09 -4.26 -4.41
N ARG A 44 12.97 -3.54 -4.51
CA ARG A 44 12.54 -2.52 -3.54
C ARG A 44 11.30 -2.93 -2.78
N ASP A 45 11.24 -2.57 -1.51
CA ASP A 45 10.09 -2.81 -0.65
C ASP A 45 8.87 -2.04 -1.16
N VAL A 46 7.70 -2.66 -1.05
CA VAL A 46 6.45 -2.11 -1.58
C VAL A 46 5.57 -1.66 -0.43
N ALA A 47 4.95 -0.50 -0.59
CA ALA A 47 3.97 0.03 0.34
C ALA A 47 2.68 0.43 -0.38
N LEU A 48 1.55 0.25 0.29
CA LEU A 48 0.32 0.96 -0.05
C LEU A 48 0.31 2.31 0.64
N LEU A 49 -0.10 3.33 -0.09
CA LEU A 49 -0.33 4.67 0.39
C LEU A 49 -1.79 5.01 0.21
N TRP A 50 -2.37 5.64 1.22
CA TRP A 50 -3.68 6.21 1.19
C TRP A 50 -3.59 7.70 1.52
N ASP A 51 -4.27 8.52 0.74
CA ASP A 51 -4.42 9.95 1.01
C ASP A 51 -5.87 10.37 0.75
N ALA A 52 -6.39 11.27 1.59
CA ALA A 52 -7.77 11.71 1.50
C ALA A 52 -8.12 12.42 0.18
N ALA A 53 -7.14 13.00 -0.53
CA ALA A 53 -7.36 13.67 -1.80
C ALA A 53 -7.23 12.75 -3.02
N THR A 54 -6.36 11.73 -2.95
CA THR A 54 -5.98 10.91 -4.11
C THR A 54 -6.27 9.42 -3.98
N GLY A 55 -6.76 8.96 -2.83
CA GLY A 55 -7.12 7.56 -2.58
C GLY A 55 -5.89 6.65 -2.46
N TRP A 56 -6.04 5.41 -2.93
CA TRP A 56 -5.03 4.38 -2.79
C TRP A 56 -4.01 4.38 -3.93
N SER A 57 -2.74 4.26 -3.57
CA SER A 57 -1.61 4.10 -4.49
C SER A 57 -0.67 3.02 -4.00
N ILE A 58 -0.03 2.29 -4.90
CA ILE A 58 1.10 1.41 -4.56
C ILE A 58 2.38 2.15 -4.92
N ALA A 59 3.35 2.14 -4.02
CA ALA A 59 4.64 2.76 -4.21
C ALA A 59 5.78 1.82 -3.80
N THR A 60 6.97 2.07 -4.35
CA THR A 60 8.20 1.42 -3.89
C THR A 60 9.00 2.35 -2.99
N GLU A 61 9.59 1.79 -1.93
CA GLU A 61 10.49 2.51 -1.06
C GLU A 61 11.81 2.81 -1.79
N PRO A 62 12.29 4.06 -1.78
CA PRO A 62 13.52 4.42 -2.46
C PRO A 62 14.74 3.95 -1.66
N ASP A 63 15.80 3.59 -2.39
CA ASP A 63 17.08 3.12 -1.83
C ASP A 63 17.73 4.09 -0.81
N MET A 64 17.41 5.39 -0.84
CA MET A 64 18.03 6.41 0.02
C MET A 64 17.08 7.59 0.28
N GLY A 65 16.12 7.42 1.20
CA GLY A 65 15.39 8.53 1.85
C GLY A 65 14.72 9.56 0.91
N ARG A 66 14.46 9.21 -0.34
CA ARG A 66 13.70 10.04 -1.28
C ARG A 66 12.21 9.84 -1.04
N ASP A 67 11.39 10.59 -1.75
CA ASP A 67 9.95 10.35 -1.82
C ASP A 67 9.65 8.98 -2.44
N LEU A 68 8.59 8.34 -1.95
CA LEU A 68 8.09 7.06 -2.46
C LEU A 68 7.75 7.16 -3.95
N ASP A 69 8.19 6.19 -4.75
CA ASP A 69 7.91 6.15 -6.18
C ASP A 69 6.58 5.42 -6.43
N VAL A 70 5.54 6.16 -6.80
CA VAL A 70 4.20 5.61 -7.06
C VAL A 70 4.21 4.83 -8.37
N VAL A 71 4.00 3.52 -8.27
CA VAL A 71 3.99 2.60 -9.41
C VAL A 71 2.61 2.36 -9.99
N ALA A 72 1.56 2.49 -9.16
CA ALA A 72 0.17 2.33 -9.60
C ALA A 72 -0.77 3.12 -8.67
N ARG A 73 -1.90 3.57 -9.21
CA ARG A 73 -2.98 4.20 -8.45
C ARG A 73 -4.28 3.46 -8.71
N LEU A 74 -5.06 3.24 -7.64
CA LEU A 74 -6.42 2.75 -7.75
C LEU A 74 -7.32 3.95 -8.03
N ASP A 75 -7.83 4.02 -9.26
CA ASP A 75 -8.77 5.07 -9.65
C ASP A 75 -10.16 4.81 -9.07
N GLY A 76 -10.93 5.88 -8.84
CA GLY A 76 -12.29 5.80 -8.32
C GLY A 76 -12.44 6.39 -6.91
N GLU A 77 -13.09 5.63 -6.02
CA GLU A 77 -13.40 6.08 -4.66
C GLU A 77 -12.14 6.20 -3.80
N THR A 78 -12.08 7.21 -2.93
CA THR A 78 -10.96 7.37 -1.99
C THR A 78 -10.92 6.22 -0.98
N THR A 79 -12.08 5.69 -0.57
CA THR A 79 -12.22 4.60 0.39
C THR A 79 -13.03 3.44 -0.22
N PRO A 80 -12.47 2.72 -1.20
CA PRO A 80 -13.14 1.60 -1.83
C PRO A 80 -13.29 0.42 -0.85
N PRO A 81 -14.08 -0.62 -1.19
CA PRO A 81 -14.15 -1.83 -0.38
C PRO A 81 -12.74 -2.43 -0.13
N PRO A 82 -12.43 -2.93 1.09
CA PRO A 82 -11.12 -3.49 1.41
C PRO A 82 -10.66 -4.59 0.45
N ALA A 83 -11.58 -5.45 0.00
CA ALA A 83 -11.31 -6.49 -0.99
C ALA A 83 -10.79 -5.92 -2.32
N ALA A 84 -11.32 -4.78 -2.77
CA ALA A 84 -10.87 -4.13 -4.01
C ALA A 84 -9.42 -3.63 -3.90
N VAL A 85 -9.00 -3.18 -2.71
CA VAL A 85 -7.60 -2.81 -2.44
C VAL A 85 -6.70 -4.05 -2.50
N ALA A 86 -7.15 -5.16 -1.92
CA ALA A 86 -6.42 -6.43 -1.98
C ALA A 86 -6.30 -6.99 -3.40
N GLU A 87 -7.37 -6.94 -4.20
CA GLU A 87 -7.35 -7.33 -5.62
C GLU A 87 -6.40 -6.45 -6.43
N PHE A 88 -6.38 -5.14 -6.17
CA PHE A 88 -5.45 -4.21 -6.80
C PHE A 88 -3.98 -4.56 -6.51
N VAL A 89 -3.64 -4.87 -5.25
CA VAL A 89 -2.30 -5.35 -4.88
C VAL A 89 -1.96 -6.67 -5.56
N ALA A 90 -2.89 -7.63 -5.57
CA ALA A 90 -2.70 -8.94 -6.18
C ALA A 90 -2.48 -8.85 -7.69
N ALA A 91 -3.18 -7.95 -8.38
CA ALA A 91 -3.04 -7.70 -9.81
C ALA A 91 -1.64 -7.18 -10.14
N LEU A 92 -1.12 -6.21 -9.38
CA LEU A 92 0.25 -5.71 -9.56
C LEU A 92 1.27 -6.82 -9.32
N ARG A 93 1.15 -7.55 -8.20
CA ARG A 93 2.06 -8.65 -7.85
C ARG A 93 2.10 -9.75 -8.92
N SER A 94 0.97 -10.04 -9.56
CA SER A 94 0.89 -11.07 -10.61
C SER A 94 1.48 -10.59 -11.95
N GLY A 95 1.39 -9.29 -12.25
CA GLY A 95 2.01 -8.67 -13.42
C GLY A 95 3.52 -8.47 -13.28
N SER A 96 3.99 -8.28 -12.04
CA SER A 96 5.40 -8.21 -11.66
C SER A 96 5.95 -9.62 -11.40
N SER A 97 6.08 -10.45 -12.44
CA SER A 97 6.76 -11.75 -12.28
C SER A 97 8.14 -11.57 -11.63
N PRO A 98 8.57 -12.49 -10.75
CA PRO A 98 9.80 -12.34 -9.98
C PRO A 98 11.00 -12.38 -10.93
N GLU A 99 11.72 -11.28 -11.06
CA GLU A 99 13.08 -11.34 -11.60
C GLU A 99 13.89 -12.21 -10.65
N ALA A 100 14.39 -13.32 -11.18
CA ALA A 100 15.05 -14.38 -10.42
C ALA A 100 16.22 -13.81 -9.61
N THR A 101 16.25 -14.16 -8.32
CA THR A 101 17.45 -14.10 -7.48
C THR A 101 18.63 -14.69 -8.26
N THR A 102 19.59 -13.84 -8.63
CA THR A 102 20.97 -14.27 -8.90
C THR A 102 21.75 -14.03 -7.61
N ALA A 103 21.97 -15.12 -6.88
CA ALA A 103 23.02 -15.18 -5.88
C ALA A 103 24.36 -15.32 -6.62
N ALA A 104 25.32 -14.47 -6.27
CA ALA A 104 26.74 -14.63 -6.62
C ALA A 104 27.57 -14.43 -5.36
#